data_AF-A0A9D9IKH8-F1
#
_entry.id   AF-A0A9D9IKH8-F1
#
_cell.length_a   1.000
_cell.length_b   1.000
_cell.length_c   1.000
_cell.angle_alpha   90.00
_cell.angle_beta   90.00
_cell.angle_gamma   90.00
#
_symmetry.space_group_name_H-M   'P 1'
#
loop_
_entity.id
_entity.type
_entity.pdbx_description
1 polymer ?
#
loop_
_entity_poly.entity_id
_entity_poly.type
_entity_poly.pdbx_seq_one_letter_code
_entity_poly.pdbx_strand_id
1 'polypeptide(L)'
;AIDVLRHDGIATLWMTTSLSSEKVKHLRQNPKAGICYVHEADSVTLTGTAEIIDDMETRHAFWKDFMKHYFPEGPDDPDYCILCFHAEEATFWIDRKFKHIIL
;
A
#
# COMPACT_ATOMS: atom_id res chain seq x y z
N ALA A 1 7.72 4.01 7.53
CA ALA A 1 7.02 4.11 6.24
C ALA A 1 6.45 2.74 5.91
N ILE A 2 5.42 2.66 5.08
CA ILE A 2 4.99 1.40 4.51
C ILE A 2 5.74 1.26 3.19
N ASP A 3 6.63 0.29 3.08
CA ASP A 3 7.35 0.05 1.84
C ASP A 3 6.45 -0.68 0.84
N VAL A 4 6.57 -0.29 -0.43
CA VAL A 4 5.94 -1.02 -1.54
C VAL A 4 6.72 -2.32 -1.74
N LEU A 5 6.02 -3.44 -1.58
CA LEU A 5 6.60 -4.77 -1.71
C LEU A 5 6.65 -5.24 -3.15
N ARG A 6 5.61 -4.91 -3.91
CA ARG A 6 5.40 -5.20 -5.33
C ARG A 6 4.48 -4.13 -5.91
N HIS A 7 4.55 -3.90 -7.20
CA HIS A 7 3.60 -3.05 -7.90
C HIS A 7 3.42 -3.51 -9.35
N ASP A 8 2.26 -3.17 -9.92
CA ASP A 8 2.01 -3.21 -11.36
C ASP A 8 1.77 -1.77 -11.84
N GLY A 9 2.84 -1.17 -12.39
CA GLY A 9 2.87 0.25 -12.69
C GLY A 9 2.43 1.09 -11.50
N ILE A 10 1.43 1.95 -11.71
CA ILE A 10 0.74 2.72 -10.68
C ILE A 10 -0.68 2.19 -10.40
N ALA A 11 -1.13 1.16 -11.12
CA ALA A 11 -2.50 0.67 -11.06
C ALA A 11 -2.73 -0.19 -9.82
N THR A 12 -1.74 -0.99 -9.42
CA THR A 12 -1.83 -1.82 -8.21
C THR A 12 -0.54 -1.78 -7.41
N LEU A 13 -0.67 -1.51 -6.11
CA LEU A 13 0.45 -1.40 -5.16
C LEU A 13 0.21 -2.36 -4.01
N TRP A 14 1.17 -3.24 -3.75
CA TRP A 14 1.15 -4.13 -2.59
C TRP A 14 2.12 -3.65 -1.53
N MET A 15 1.64 -3.65 -0.31
CA MET A 15 2.27 -3.08 0.87
C MET A 15 2.03 -3.99 2.06
N THR A 16 2.70 -3.74 3.19
CA THR A 16 2.37 -4.44 4.44
C THR A 16 2.11 -3.47 5.60
N THR A 17 1.25 -3.90 6.52
CA THR A 17 1.07 -3.23 7.80
C THR A 17 0.59 -4.22 8.85
N SER A 18 0.35 -3.73 10.07
CA SER A 18 -0.23 -4.54 11.12
C SER A 18 -1.77 -4.53 11.11
N LEU A 19 -2.40 -5.68 11.33
CA LEU A 19 -3.86 -5.83 11.43
C LEU A 19 -4.47 -5.03 12.60
N SER A 20 -3.68 -4.78 13.62
CA SER A 20 -3.98 -3.97 14.80
C SER A 20 -3.93 -2.46 14.56
N SER A 21 -3.34 -2.01 13.43
CA SER A 21 -3.10 -0.59 13.19
C SER A 21 -4.36 0.22 12.93
N GLU A 22 -4.32 1.51 13.28
CA GLU A 22 -5.43 2.46 13.05
C GLU A 22 -5.83 2.55 11.57
N LYS A 23 -4.87 2.46 10.64
CA LYS A 23 -5.16 2.46 9.20
C LYS A 23 -5.99 1.24 8.79
N VAL A 24 -5.73 0.05 9.33
CA VAL A 24 -6.55 -1.14 9.07
C VAL A 24 -7.95 -0.97 9.65
N LYS A 25 -8.08 -0.37 10.85
CA LYS A 25 -9.40 -0.05 11.42
C LYS A 25 -10.19 0.90 10.52
N HIS A 26 -9.56 1.95 10.00
CA HIS A 26 -10.18 2.89 9.06
C HIS A 26 -10.57 2.20 7.75
N LEU A 27 -9.67 1.41 7.16
CA LEU A 27 -9.92 0.72 5.88
C LEU A 27 -11.05 -0.31 5.96
N ARG A 28 -11.21 -1.00 7.10
CA ARG A 28 -12.35 -1.88 7.35
C ARG A 28 -13.70 -1.15 7.36
N GLN A 29 -13.70 0.13 7.72
CA GLN A 29 -14.93 0.96 7.73
C GLN A 29 -15.16 1.62 6.39
N ASN A 30 -14.09 2.02 5.70
CA ASN A 30 -14.14 2.66 4.41
C ASN A 30 -12.88 2.33 3.60
N PRO A 31 -12.98 1.55 2.51
CA PRO A 31 -11.81 1.11 1.75
C PRO A 31 -11.19 2.24 0.92
N LYS A 32 -11.84 3.40 0.78
CA LYS A 32 -11.30 4.53 0.00
C LYS A 32 -10.02 5.06 0.65
N ALA A 33 -8.97 5.18 -0.15
CA ALA A 33 -7.65 5.60 0.29
C ALA A 33 -6.95 6.45 -0.77
N GLY A 34 -5.90 7.16 -0.34
CA GLY A 34 -4.98 7.86 -1.22
C GLY A 34 -3.54 7.54 -0.85
N ILE A 35 -2.68 7.46 -1.86
CA ILE A 35 -1.22 7.27 -1.69
C ILE A 35 -0.53 8.44 -2.37
N CYS A 36 0.39 9.08 -1.65
CA CYS A 36 1.18 10.18 -2.20
C CYS A 36 2.67 9.84 -2.12
N TYR A 37 3.35 9.92 -3.25
CA TYR A 37 4.80 9.86 -3.35
C TYR A 37 5.32 11.24 -3.67
N VAL A 38 6.41 11.62 -3.00
CA VAL A 38 7.10 12.90 -3.22
C VAL A 38 8.58 12.61 -3.44
N HIS A 39 9.14 13.19 -4.49
CA HIS A 39 10.57 13.17 -4.77
C HIS A 39 11.01 14.59 -5.10
N GLU A 40 11.86 15.17 -4.25
CA GLU A 40 12.25 16.58 -4.34
C GLU A 40 11.04 17.53 -4.40
N ALA A 41 10.81 18.17 -5.56
CA ALA A 41 9.71 19.09 -5.82
C ALA A 41 8.60 18.46 -6.67
N ASP A 42 8.67 17.17 -7.00
CA ASP A 42 7.66 16.47 -7.77
C ASP A 42 6.82 15.55 -6.86
N SER A 43 5.54 15.39 -7.20
CA SER A 43 4.64 14.47 -6.48
C SER A 43 3.67 13.73 -7.39
N VAL A 44 3.29 12.55 -6.91
CA VAL A 44 2.24 11.71 -7.52
C VAL A 44 1.27 11.33 -6.41
N THR A 45 0.01 11.73 -6.57
CA THR A 45 -1.09 11.32 -5.70
C THR A 45 -1.99 10.37 -6.44
N LEU A 46 -2.11 9.15 -5.93
CA LEU A 46 -3.04 8.12 -6.39
C LEU A 46 -4.26 8.12 -5.48
N THR A 47 -5.44 8.01 -6.06
CA THR A 47 -6.72 7.87 -5.35
C THR A 47 -7.36 6.56 -5.79
N GLY A 48 -7.93 5.81 -4.85
CA GLY A 48 -8.60 4.56 -5.14
C GLY A 48 -9.02 3.84 -3.87
N THR A 49 -8.89 2.52 -3.86
CA THR A 49 -9.30 1.69 -2.72
C THR A 49 -8.18 0.76 -2.26
N ALA A 50 -8.19 0.39 -0.98
CA ALA A 50 -7.28 -0.60 -0.42
C ALA A 50 -8.04 -1.80 0.15
N GLU A 51 -7.60 -2.99 -0.22
CA GLU A 51 -8.00 -4.27 0.33
C GLU A 51 -6.99 -4.75 1.38
N ILE A 52 -7.49 -5.36 2.45
CA ILE A 52 -6.67 -6.03 3.47
C ILE A 52 -6.69 -7.53 3.16
N ILE A 53 -5.52 -8.09 2.87
CA ILE A 53 -5.34 -9.50 2.53
C ILE A 53 -4.54 -10.17 3.66
N ASP A 54 -5.13 -11.19 4.26
CA ASP A 54 -4.61 -11.90 5.44
C ASP A 54 -4.63 -13.44 5.25
N ASP A 55 -4.76 -13.92 4.01
CA ASP A 55 -4.64 -15.35 3.74
C ASP A 55 -3.18 -15.79 3.80
N MET A 56 -2.98 -17.04 4.22
CA MET A 56 -1.65 -17.63 4.42
C MET A 56 -0.82 -17.65 3.13
N GLU A 57 -1.42 -17.97 1.99
CA GLU A 57 -0.69 -18.10 0.73
C GLU A 57 -0.08 -16.75 0.31
N THR A 58 -0.89 -15.70 0.32
CA THR A 58 -0.44 -14.34 -0.01
C THR A 58 0.60 -13.84 0.98
N ARG A 59 0.36 -14.00 2.29
CA ARG A 59 1.31 -13.57 3.33
C ARG A 59 2.69 -14.21 3.14
N HIS A 60 2.72 -15.53 2.91
CA HIS A 60 3.97 -16.24 2.66
C HIS A 60 4.63 -15.81 1.35
N ALA A 61 3.86 -15.60 0.28
CA ALA A 61 4.38 -15.19 -1.02
C ALA A 61 5.01 -13.78 -1.03
N PHE A 62 4.54 -12.88 -0.15
CA PHE A 62 5.03 -11.50 -0.05
C PHE A 62 6.11 -11.29 1.01
N TRP A 63 6.40 -12.31 1.81
CA TRP A 63 7.36 -12.21 2.90
C TRP A 63 8.77 -11.87 2.40
N LYS A 64 9.46 -11.00 3.15
CA LYS A 64 10.87 -10.67 2.93
C LYS A 64 11.56 -10.60 4.28
N ASP A 65 12.78 -11.12 4.39
CA ASP A 65 13.48 -11.28 5.68
C ASP A 65 13.64 -9.99 6.49
N PHE A 66 13.73 -8.82 5.83
CA PHE A 66 13.80 -7.55 6.53
C PHE A 66 12.55 -7.25 7.36
N MET A 67 11.40 -7.83 7.02
CA MET A 67 10.14 -7.64 7.73
C MET A 67 10.15 -8.27 9.13
N LYS A 68 11.08 -9.20 9.41
CA LYS A 68 11.25 -9.82 10.72
C LYS A 68 11.50 -8.81 11.85
N HIS A 69 12.01 -7.63 11.51
CA HIS A 69 12.15 -6.53 12.47
C HIS A 69 10.80 -6.03 13.00
N TYR A 70 9.74 -6.11 12.18
CA TYR A 70 8.39 -5.66 12.50
C TYR A 70 7.47 -6.81 12.94
N PHE A 71 7.67 -7.99 12.36
CA PHE A 71 6.86 -9.19 12.58
C PHE A 71 7.78 -10.36 13.02
N PRO A 72 8.09 -10.48 14.32
CA PRO A 72 9.08 -11.42 14.83
C PRO A 72 8.76 -12.89 14.55
N GLU A 73 7.47 -13.22 14.44
CA GLU A 73 6.99 -14.58 14.12
C GLU A 73 7.01 -14.90 12.62
N GLY A 74 7.47 -13.95 11.79
CA GLY A 74 7.68 -14.18 10.37
C GLY A 74 6.38 -14.09 9.55
N PRO A 75 6.26 -14.86 8.46
CA PRO A 75 5.05 -14.83 7.62
C PRO A 75 3.79 -15.32 8.34
N ASP A 76 3.94 -16.03 9.47
CA ASP A 76 2.86 -16.55 10.31
C ASP A 76 2.48 -15.61 11.47
N ASP A 77 3.13 -14.43 11.59
CA ASP A 77 2.84 -13.46 12.64
C ASP A 77 1.35 -13.03 12.60
N PRO A 78 0.59 -13.16 13.70
CA PRO A 78 -0.85 -12.95 13.69
C PRO A 78 -1.24 -11.49 13.44
N ASP A 79 -0.30 -10.55 13.48
CA ASP A 79 -0.54 -9.14 13.19
C ASP A 79 -0.08 -8.75 11.76
N TYR A 80 0.60 -9.63 11.02
CA TYR A 80 1.09 -9.36 9.66
C TYR A 80 -0.01 -9.51 8.60
N CYS A 81 -0.24 -8.46 7.81
CA CYS A 81 -1.08 -8.54 6.62
C CYS A 81 -0.51 -7.77 5.42
N ILE A 82 -1.09 -8.05 4.25
CA ILE A 82 -0.84 -7.34 3.01
C ILE A 82 -1.96 -6.32 2.78
N LEU A 83 -1.58 -5.12 2.35
CA LEU A 83 -2.50 -4.14 1.79
C LEU A 83 -2.33 -4.14 0.27
N CYS A 84 -3.41 -4.37 -0.46
CA CYS A 84 -3.46 -4.24 -1.92
C CYS A 84 -4.24 -2.98 -2.27
N PHE A 85 -3.55 -1.97 -2.78
CA PHE A 85 -4.16 -0.72 -3.21
C PHE A 85 -4.41 -0.76 -4.71
N HIS A 86 -5.65 -0.52 -5.11
CA HIS A 86 -6.09 -0.37 -6.49
C HIS A 86 -6.32 1.11 -6.78
N ALA A 87 -5.49 1.67 -7.63
CA ALA A 87 -5.61 3.07 -8.04
C ALA A 87 -6.71 3.21 -9.11
N GLU A 88 -7.55 4.21 -8.95
CA GLU A 88 -8.64 4.57 -9.87
C GLU A 88 -8.30 5.86 -10.63
N GLU A 89 -7.58 6.77 -9.95
CA GLU A 89 -7.16 8.06 -10.50
C GLU A 89 -5.74 8.39 -10.06
N ALA A 90 -5.02 9.17 -10.87
CA ALA A 90 -3.71 9.69 -10.54
C ALA A 90 -3.60 11.19 -10.87
N THR A 91 -3.06 11.94 -9.92
CA THR A 91 -2.71 13.35 -10.07
C THR A 91 -1.20 13.50 -9.96
N PHE A 92 -0.58 13.95 -11.05
CA PHE A 92 0.83 14.25 -11.14
C PHE A 92 1.04 15.74 -10.97
N TRP A 93 2.01 16.10 -10.14
CA TRP A 93 2.61 17.42 -10.11
C TRP A 93 4.10 17.24 -10.40
N ILE A 94 4.47 17.37 -11.67
CA ILE A 94 5.83 17.13 -12.18
C ILE A 94 6.24 18.31 -13.05
N ASP A 95 7.48 18.79 -12.90
CA ASP A 95 7.99 19.96 -13.65
C ASP A 95 7.08 21.18 -13.49
N ARG A 96 6.51 21.36 -12.29
CA ARG A 96 5.53 22.40 -11.94
C ARG A 96 4.24 22.36 -12.78
N LYS A 97 3.91 21.22 -13.39
CA LYS A 97 2.70 21.01 -14.18
C LYS A 97 1.79 19.99 -13.51
N PHE A 98 0.50 20.31 -13.47
CA PHE A 98 -0.53 19.37 -13.06
C PHE A 98 -1.00 18.53 -14.26
N LYS A 99 -1.11 17.23 -14.04
CA LYS A 99 -1.83 16.32 -14.93
C LYS A 99 -2.68 15.39 -14.10
N HIS A 100 -3.92 15.21 -14.51
CA HIS A 100 -4.84 14.26 -13.89
C HIS A 100 -5.22 13.20 -14.93
N ILE A 101 -5.27 11.94 -14.52
CA ILE A 101 -5.73 10.81 -15.33
C ILE A 101 -6.66 9.90 -14.52
N ILE A 102 -7.54 9.22 -15.24
CA ILE A 102 -8.32 8.07 -14.75
C ILE A 102 -7.62 6.81 -15.29
N LEU A 103 -7.51 5.79 -14.47
CA LEU A 103 -6.82 4.52 -14.76
C LEU A 103 -7.71 3.50 -15.47
#